data_AF-A0A158CT67-F1
#
_entry.id   AF-A0A158CT67-F1
#
_cell.length_a   1.000
_cell.length_b   1.000
_cell.length_c   1.000
_cell.angle_alpha   90.00
_cell.angle_beta   90.00
_cell.angle_gamma   90.00
#
_symmetry.space_group_name_H-M   'P 1'
#
loop_
_entity.id
_entity.type
_entity.pdbx_description
1 polymer ?
#
loop_
_entity_poly.entity_id
_entity_poly.type
_entity_poly.pdbx_seq_one_letter_code
_entity_poly.pdbx_strand_id
1 'polypeptide(L)' 'MRNQSVEQLIATTAEHSNLPLEQGRVTVISEILAAWLRDANSLSAKMSAPEFAHVTPITGFLQTAVHGEVAHEL' A
#
# COMPACT_ATOMS: atom_id res chain seq x y z
N MET A 1 -6.58 9.19 -21.68
CA MET A 1 -6.20 7.80 -22.03
C MET A 1 -6.48 6.94 -20.81
N ARG A 2 -7.36 5.92 -20.89
CA ARG A 2 -7.55 4.98 -19.77
C ARG A 2 -6.23 4.26 -19.52
N ASN A 3 -5.83 4.15 -18.25
CA ASN A 3 -4.66 3.38 -17.82
C ASN A 3 -4.98 1.88 -17.92
N GLN A 4 -5.08 1.35 -19.14
CA GLN A 4 -5.47 -0.04 -19.40
C GLN A 4 -4.57 -1.05 -18.65
N SER A 5 -3.30 -0.71 -18.41
CA SER A 5 -2.37 -1.52 -17.61
C SER A 5 -2.74 -1.59 -16.12
N VAL A 6 -3.30 -0.52 -15.54
CA VAL A 6 -3.73 -0.47 -14.13
C VAL A 6 -5.06 -1.19 -13.96
N GLU A 7 -5.99 -1.02 -14.90
CA GLU A 7 -7.25 -1.76 -14.91
C GLU A 7 -7.01 -3.28 -15.01
N GLN A 8 -6.08 -3.71 -15.87
CA GLN A 8 -5.65 -5.12 -15.95
C GLN A 8 -5.02 -5.61 -14.64
N LEU A 9 -4.14 -4.81 -14.03
CA LEU A 9 -3.51 -5.18 -12.76
C LEU A 9 -4.54 -5.40 -11.65
N ILE A 10 -5.56 -4.54 -11.59
CA ILE A 10 -6.66 -4.66 -10.62
C ILE A 10 -7.48 -5.92 -10.89
N ALA A 11 -7.85 -6.17 -12.15
CA ALA A 11 -8.62 -7.35 -12.52
C ALA A 11 -7.86 -8.65 -12.16
N THR A 12 -6.58 -8.74 -12.53
CA THR A 12 -5.73 -9.90 -12.22
C THR A 12 -5.53 -10.09 -10.71
N THR A 13 -5.33 -9.00 -9.96
CA THR A 13 -5.18 -9.07 -8.49
C THR A 13 -6.48 -9.52 -7.82
N ALA A 14 -7.62 -9.01 -8.29
CA ALA A 14 -8.96 -9.40 -7.81
C ALA A 14 -9.22 -10.90 -8.05
N GLU A 15 -8.85 -11.41 -9.23
CA GLU A 15 -8.93 -12.83 -9.56
C GLU A 15 -8.04 -13.69 -8.65
N HIS A 16 -6.76 -13.35 -8.50
CA HIS A 16 -5.83 -14.09 -7.63
C HIS A 16 -6.20 -14.02 -6.15
N SER A 17 -6.86 -12.95 -5.72
CA SER A 17 -7.32 -12.80 -4.34
C SER A 17 -8.67 -13.46 -4.09
N ASN A 18 -9.28 -14.07 -5.11
CA ASN A 18 -10.63 -14.62 -5.07
C ASN A 18 -11.68 -13.60 -4.59
N LEU A 19 -11.49 -12.33 -4.97
CA LEU A 19 -12.33 -11.18 -4.61
C LEU A 19 -12.78 -10.47 -5.89
N PRO A 20 -13.73 -11.04 -6.65
CA PRO A 20 -14.17 -10.46 -7.92
C PRO A 20 -14.75 -9.06 -7.71
N LEU A 21 -14.33 -8.13 -8.56
CA LEU A 21 -14.77 -6.73 -8.52
C LEU A 21 -15.77 -6.48 -9.63
N GLU A 22 -16.88 -5.82 -9.29
CA GLU A 22 -17.78 -5.25 -10.29
C GLU A 22 -17.07 -4.17 -11.10
N GLN A 23 -17.43 -4.04 -12.38
CA GLN A 23 -16.75 -3.15 -13.32
C GLN A 23 -16.70 -1.68 -12.83
N GLY A 24 -17.77 -1.19 -12.19
CA GLY A 24 -17.79 0.16 -11.61
C GLY A 24 -16.75 0.37 -10.51
N ARG A 25 -16.41 -0.68 -9.74
CA ARG A 25 -15.37 -0.63 -8.71
C ARG A 25 -13.98 -0.63 -9.32
N VAL A 26 -13.77 -1.36 -10.41
CA VAL A 26 -12.50 -1.35 -11.15
C VAL A 26 -12.14 0.06 -11.60
N THR A 27 -13.10 0.82 -12.12
CA THR A 27 -12.88 2.21 -12.55
C THR A 27 -12.44 3.10 -11.38
N VAL A 28 -13.15 3.06 -10.25
CA VAL A 28 -12.81 3.88 -9.07
C VAL A 28 -11.43 3.52 -8.50
N ILE A 29 -11.14 2.22 -8.37
CA ILE A 29 -9.86 1.75 -7.83
C ILE A 29 -8.69 2.10 -8.77
N SER A 30 -8.93 2.12 -10.09
CA SER A 30 -7.89 2.43 -11.08
C SER A 30 -7.32 3.84 -10.93
N GLU A 31 -8.16 4.83 -10.63
CA GLU A 31 -7.69 6.21 -10.43
C GLU A 31 -6.83 6.33 -9.17
N ILE A 32 -7.28 5.73 -8.08
CA ILE A 32 -6.57 5.73 -6.79
C ILE A 32 -5.23 5.00 -6.93
N LEU A 33 -5.25 3.79 -7.49
CA LEU A 33 -4.07 2.94 -7.62
C LEU A 33 -3.05 3.57 -8.57
N ALA A 34 -3.48 4.23 -9.65
CA ALA A 34 -2.57 4.91 -10.57
C ALA A 34 -1.81 6.05 -9.89
N ALA A 35 -2.42 6.77 -8.95
CA ALA A 35 -1.73 7.79 -8.16
C ALA A 35 -0.71 7.13 -7.22
N TRP A 36 -1.13 6.11 -6.47
CA TRP A 36 -0.29 5.44 -5.48
C TRP A 36 0.91 4.71 -6.10
N LEU A 37 0.71 4.01 -7.22
CA LEU A 37 1.77 3.26 -7.89
C LEU A 37 2.93 4.16 -8.32
N ARG A 38 2.64 5.39 -8.76
CA ARG A 38 3.67 6.35 -9.15
C ARG A 38 4.57 6.68 -7.96
N ASP A 39 3.98 7.06 -6.84
CA ASP A 39 4.70 7.50 -5.65
C ASP A 39 5.43 6.33 -4.98
N ALA A 40 4.79 5.16 -4.91
CA ALA A 40 5.39 3.93 -4.40
C ALA A 40 6.60 3.49 -5.23
N ASN A 41 6.51 3.54 -6.57
CA ASN A 41 7.62 3.17 -7.44
C ASN A 41 8.76 4.19 -7.35
N SER A 42 8.45 5.49 -7.21
CA SER A 42 9.47 6.51 -7.00
C SER A 42 10.23 6.30 -5.68
N LEU A 43 9.50 5.99 -4.61
CA LEU A 43 10.11 5.64 -3.33
C LEU A 43 10.95 4.36 -3.42
N SER A 44 10.42 3.31 -4.05
CA SER A 44 11.12 2.04 -4.25
C SER A 44 12.43 2.23 -5.02
N ALA A 45 12.41 3.00 -6.10
CA ALA A 45 13.61 3.35 -6.87
C ALA A 45 14.64 4.09 -6.01
N LYS A 46 14.20 5.07 -5.22
CA LYS A 46 15.07 5.80 -4.29
C LYS A 46 15.69 4.85 -3.26
N MET A 47 14.89 4.01 -2.60
CA MET A 47 15.34 3.08 -1.56
C MET A 47 16.19 1.92 -2.10
N SER A 48 16.17 1.67 -3.41
CA SER A 48 17.02 0.68 -4.06
C SER A 48 18.45 1.19 -4.33
N ALA A 49 18.72 2.47 -4.09
CA ALA A 49 20.05 3.03 -4.32
C ALA A 49 21.09 2.50 -3.31
N PRO A 50 22.37 2.35 -3.71
CA PRO A 50 23.41 1.75 -2.86
C PRO A 50 23.58 2.43 -1.50
N GLU A 51 23.38 3.75 -1.43
CA GLU A 51 23.45 4.53 -0.18
C GLU A 51 22.40 4.11 0.85
N PHE A 52 21.32 3.43 0.45
CA PHE A 52 20.28 2.93 1.34
C PHE A 52 20.34 1.41 1.56
N ALA A 53 21.35 0.71 1.02
CA ALA A 53 21.45 -0.76 1.10
C ALA A 53 21.49 -1.31 2.54
N HIS A 54 21.91 -0.49 3.50
CA HIS A 54 21.97 -0.84 4.92
C HIS A 54 20.84 -0.20 5.76
N VAL A 55 19.94 0.56 5.12
CA VAL A 55 18.78 1.12 5.79
C VAL A 55 17.77 -0.01 5.98
N THR A 56 17.62 -0.45 7.22
CA THR A 56 16.53 -1.36 7.57
C THR A 56 15.25 -0.54 7.68
N PRO A 57 14.17 -0.88 6.95
CA PRO A 57 12.89 -0.21 7.14
C PRO A 57 12.47 -0.32 8.61
N ILE A 58 12.23 0.81 9.27
CA ILE A 58 11.53 0.80 10.55
C ILE A 58 10.07 0.43 10.24
N THR A 59 9.69 -0.81 10.49
CA THR A 59 8.28 -1.19 10.65
C THR A 59 7.82 -0.71 12.02
N GLY A 60 7.66 0.60 12.16
CA GLY A 60 7.07 1.20 13.36
C GLY A 60 5.56 1.07 13.27
N PHE A 61 4.96 0.21 14.10
CA PHE A 61 3.52 0.27 14.34
C PHE A 61 3.22 1.58 15.06
N LEU A 62 2.39 2.44 14.46
CA LEU A 62 1.85 3.60 15.16
C LEU A 62 0.86 3.06 16.21
N GLN A 63 1.33 2.83 17.44
CA GLN A 63 0.46 2.49 18.56
C GLN A 63 -0.38 3.73 18.88
N THR A 64 -1.60 3.81 18.32
CA THR A 64 -2.55 4.91 18.53
C THR A 64 -3.29 4.82 19.87
N ALA A 65 -2.94 3.88 20.75
CA ALA A 65 -3.54 3.77 22.06
C ALA A 65 -2.73 4.54 23.11
N VAL A 66 -3.23 5.71 23.53
CA VAL A 66 -2.90 6.31 24.83
C VAL A 66 -4.19 6.59 25.60
N HIS A 67 -4.58 5.70 26.52
CA HIS A 67 -5.23 6.07 27.80
C HIS A 67 -5.40 4.87 28.75
N GLY A 68 -4.80 4.96 29.96
CA GLY A 68 -5.10 4.22 31.20
C GLY A 68 -4.92 2.69 31.13
N GLU A 69 -4.16 2.01 31.97
CA GLU A 69 -4.11 2.08 33.43
C GLU A 69 -2.71 1.66 33.92
N VAL A 70 -2.18 2.39 34.90
CA VAL A 70 -1.10 1.88 35.76
C VAL A 70 -1.80 1.10 36.88
N ALA A 71 -1.73 -0.23 36.86
CA ALA A 71 -2.03 -1.01 38.05
C ALA A 71 -0.80 -0.96 38.97
N HIS A 72 -0.94 -0.26 40.09
CA HIS A 72 0.04 -0.29 41.17
C HIS A 72 0.14 -1.70 41.75
N GLU A 73 1.38 -2.10 41.99
CA GLU A 73 1.79 -3.33 42.67
C GLU A 73 1.03 -3.53 44.00
N LEU A 74 0.66 -4.78 44.28
CA LEU A 74 0.42 -5.29 45.63
C LEU A 74 1.41 -6.42 45.91
#